data_AF-A0A8T4VJY4-F1
#
_entry.id   AF-A0A8T4VJY4-F1
#
_cell.length_a   1.000
_cell.length_b   1.000
_cell.length_c   1.000
_cell.angle_alpha   90.00
_cell.angle_beta   90.00
_cell.angle_gamma   90.00
#
_symmetry.space_group_name_H-M   'P 1'
#
loop_
_entity.id
_entity.type
_entity.pdbx_description
1 polymer ?
#
loop_
_entity_poly.entity_id
_entity_poly.type
_entity_poly.pdbx_seq_one_letter_code
_entity_poly.pdbx_strand_id
1 'polypeptide(L)'
;MKPSIFRTLIDYEHRKWLGESLGLSSFTYNGIDLIDNKFGVEIKSRYREYSLNFAVHSYQIDYFKNINNDLKLFWAFLLYDLKMPIKKINRKRIKDLIFNREAWIFDWEWINQFEISDVKTGPYIYVGKRNFPDNNYFNKFEKGNGIIYLPKNSVLESRLNLNI
;
A
#
# COMPACT_ATOMS: atom_id res chain seq x y z
N MET A 1 -0.60 22.33 -8.05
CA MET A 1 -0.34 21.13 -8.90
C MET A 1 -1.67 20.45 -9.22
N LYS A 2 -1.86 19.88 -10.42
CA LYS A 2 -3.06 19.07 -10.69
C LYS A 2 -3.10 17.87 -9.71
N PRO A 3 -4.25 17.55 -9.08
CA PRO A 3 -4.35 16.46 -8.10
C PRO A 3 -3.87 15.11 -8.63
N SER A 4 -4.17 14.80 -9.90
CA SER A 4 -3.73 13.56 -10.55
C SER A 4 -2.21 13.42 -10.61
N ILE A 5 -1.51 14.52 -10.95
CA ILE A 5 -0.05 14.55 -11.03
C ILE A 5 0.57 14.39 -9.64
N PHE A 6 -0.01 15.04 -8.63
CA PHE A 6 0.43 14.87 -7.25
C PHE A 6 0.29 13.43 -6.80
N ARG A 7 -0.87 12.80 -7.06
CA ARG A 7 -1.14 11.40 -6.74
C ARG A 7 -0.10 10.47 -7.38
N THR A 8 0.17 10.62 -8.67
CA THR A 8 1.15 9.80 -9.38
C THR A 8 2.56 9.91 -8.78
N LEU A 9 3.00 11.11 -8.43
CA LEU A 9 4.33 11.32 -7.85
C LEU A 9 4.43 10.76 -6.43
N ILE A 10 3.37 10.92 -5.63
CA ILE A 10 3.27 10.32 -4.30
C ILE A 10 3.29 8.79 -4.38
N ASP A 11 2.48 8.19 -5.26
CA ASP A 11 2.44 6.74 -5.44
C ASP A 11 3.80 6.19 -5.90
N TYR A 12 4.54 6.94 -6.73
CA TYR A 12 5.91 6.60 -7.10
C TYR A 12 6.86 6.58 -5.89
N GLU A 13 6.86 7.63 -5.06
CA GLU A 13 7.72 7.69 -3.87
C GLU A 13 7.38 6.61 -2.83
N HIS A 14 6.11 6.23 -2.73
CA HIS A 14 5.66 5.14 -1.86
C HIS A 14 6.09 3.77 -2.38
N ARG A 15 5.91 3.50 -3.69
CA ARG A 15 6.42 2.28 -4.32
C ARG A 15 7.91 2.13 -4.12
N LYS A 16 8.68 3.20 -4.37
CA LYS A 16 10.13 3.17 -4.19
C LYS A 16 10.52 2.80 -2.76
N TRP A 17 10.00 3.53 -1.77
CA TRP A 17 10.32 3.28 -0.36
C TRP A 17 9.90 1.88 0.12
N LEU A 18 8.69 1.44 -0.21
CA LEU A 18 8.19 0.14 0.24
C LEU A 18 8.90 -1.00 -0.50
N GLY A 19 9.16 -0.84 -1.81
CA GLY A 19 9.92 -1.79 -2.61
C GLY A 19 11.34 -1.98 -2.09
N GLU A 20 12.08 -0.88 -1.86
CA GLU A 20 13.42 -0.92 -1.24
C GLU A 20 13.37 -1.60 0.14
N SER A 21 12.35 -1.31 0.96
CA SER A 21 12.22 -1.90 2.29
C SER A 21 11.96 -3.42 2.24
N LEU A 22 11.13 -3.88 1.32
CA LEU A 22 10.73 -5.30 1.18
C LEU A 22 11.67 -6.10 0.26
N GLY A 23 12.66 -5.46 -0.37
CA GLY A 23 13.48 -6.08 -1.40
C GLY A 23 12.68 -6.50 -2.64
N LEU A 24 11.66 -5.73 -3.00
CA LEU A 24 10.79 -5.96 -4.16
C LEU A 24 11.05 -4.92 -5.25
N SER A 25 11.04 -5.36 -6.50
CA SER A 25 11.20 -4.45 -7.63
C SER A 25 9.90 -3.69 -7.87
N SER A 26 10.00 -2.40 -8.17
CA SER A 26 8.88 -1.64 -8.71
C SER A 26 8.70 -2.02 -10.18
N PHE A 27 7.77 -2.92 -10.46
CA PHE A 27 7.47 -3.35 -11.82
C PHE A 27 5.95 -3.46 -11.95
N THR A 28 5.35 -2.59 -12.77
CA THR A 28 3.94 -2.68 -13.14
C THR A 28 3.75 -3.72 -14.25
N TYR A 29 4.28 -4.92 -14.06
CA TYR A 29 3.91 -6.08 -14.87
C TYR A 29 2.67 -6.68 -14.23
N ASN A 30 1.64 -7.01 -15.02
CA ASN A 30 0.40 -7.60 -14.53
C ASN A 30 -0.37 -6.75 -13.49
N GLY A 31 -0.21 -5.42 -13.51
CA GLY A 31 -1.05 -4.50 -12.74
C GLY A 31 -0.78 -4.42 -11.24
N ILE A 32 0.16 -5.20 -10.69
CA ILE A 32 0.62 -5.12 -9.29
C ILE A 32 1.74 -4.08 -9.16
N ASP A 33 1.77 -3.35 -8.05
CA ASP A 33 2.73 -2.26 -7.84
C ASP A 33 4.18 -2.71 -7.55
N LEU A 34 4.37 -3.74 -6.70
CA LEU A 34 5.68 -4.29 -6.33
C LEU A 34 5.70 -5.80 -6.51
N ILE A 35 6.77 -6.34 -7.09
CA ILE A 35 6.78 -7.75 -7.50
C ILE A 35 8.19 -8.34 -7.51
N ASP A 36 8.26 -9.65 -7.30
CA ASP A 36 9.37 -10.50 -7.70
C ASP A 36 8.90 -11.91 -8.08
N ASN A 37 9.78 -12.91 -8.04
CA ASN A 37 9.47 -14.29 -8.41
C ASN A 37 8.62 -15.08 -7.40
N LYS A 38 8.31 -14.52 -6.21
CA LYS A 38 7.56 -15.21 -5.15
C LYS A 38 6.39 -14.38 -4.61
N PHE A 39 6.53 -13.06 -4.61
CA PHE A 39 5.59 -12.17 -3.95
C PHE A 39 5.15 -11.02 -4.85
N GLY A 40 3.90 -10.61 -4.68
CA GLY A 40 3.34 -9.39 -5.25
C GLY A 40 2.69 -8.54 -4.17
N VAL A 41 2.85 -7.22 -4.22
CA VAL A 41 2.24 -6.28 -3.27
C VAL A 41 1.58 -5.14 -4.04
N GLU A 42 0.27 -5.00 -3.89
CA GLU A 42 -0.52 -3.89 -4.44
C GLU A 42 -0.66 -2.78 -3.39
N ILE A 43 -0.33 -1.54 -3.75
CA ILE A 43 -0.31 -0.42 -2.81
C ILE A 43 -1.55 0.45 -2.98
N LYS A 44 -2.25 0.70 -1.87
CA LYS A 44 -3.29 1.72 -1.79
C LYS A 44 -2.83 2.81 -0.83
N SER A 45 -2.51 3.99 -1.36
CA SER A 45 -2.04 5.14 -0.56
C SER A 45 -3.16 6.14 -0.25
N ARG A 46 -3.13 6.74 0.94
CA ARG A 46 -4.02 7.83 1.37
C ARG A 46 -3.28 8.86 2.22
N TYR A 47 -3.54 10.13 1.92
CA TYR A 47 -3.08 11.24 2.76
C TYR A 47 -3.93 11.25 4.03
N ARG A 48 -3.32 11.19 5.22
CA ARG A 48 -4.06 11.00 6.48
C ARG A 48 -5.11 12.07 6.76
N GLU A 49 -4.87 13.30 6.33
CA GLU A 49 -5.81 14.43 6.47
C GLU A 49 -7.10 14.21 5.66
N TYR A 50 -7.08 13.41 4.59
CA TYR A 50 -8.21 13.20 3.68
C TYR A 50 -8.68 11.74 3.73
N SER A 51 -9.89 11.53 4.26
CA SER A 51 -10.68 10.28 4.24
C SER A 51 -9.89 8.96 4.43
N LEU A 52 -10.16 8.29 5.55
CA LEU A 52 -9.44 7.09 5.98
C LEU A 52 -9.77 5.81 5.20
N ASN A 53 -10.66 5.87 4.20
CA ASN A 53 -11.07 4.69 3.44
C ASN A 53 -10.21 4.50 2.18
N PHE A 54 -9.60 3.33 2.10
CA PHE A 54 -8.95 2.81 0.91
C PHE A 54 -10.00 2.17 0.01
N ALA A 55 -10.08 2.63 -1.24
CA ALA A 55 -10.96 2.02 -2.23
C ALA A 55 -10.18 0.94 -2.97
N VAL A 56 -10.71 -0.28 -2.95
CA VAL A 56 -10.23 -1.43 -3.72
C VAL A 56 -11.32 -1.77 -4.71
N HIS A 57 -11.03 -1.72 -6.01
CA HIS A 57 -12.02 -2.10 -7.00
C HIS A 57 -12.14 -3.62 -7.03
N SER A 58 -13.36 -4.16 -6.99
CA SER A 58 -13.56 -5.62 -6.91
C SER A 58 -12.87 -6.39 -8.03
N TYR A 59 -12.78 -5.84 -9.25
CA TYR A 59 -12.08 -6.50 -10.36
C TYR A 59 -10.63 -6.85 -9.99
N GLN A 60 -9.96 -6.02 -9.19
CA GLN A 60 -8.55 -6.23 -8.85
C GLN A 60 -8.35 -7.53 -8.07
N ILE A 61 -9.31 -7.89 -7.21
CA ILE A 61 -9.24 -9.02 -6.30
C ILE A 61 -9.06 -10.32 -7.08
N ASP A 62 -9.93 -10.56 -8.06
CA ASP A 62 -9.91 -11.78 -8.86
C ASP A 62 -8.92 -11.67 -10.03
N TYR A 63 -8.91 -10.52 -10.73
CA TYR A 63 -8.10 -10.35 -11.94
C TYR A 63 -6.61 -10.47 -11.62
N PHE A 64 -6.11 -9.78 -10.59
CA PHE A 64 -4.69 -9.81 -10.27
C PHE A 64 -4.24 -11.16 -9.70
N LYS A 65 -5.11 -11.85 -8.97
CA LYS A 65 -4.86 -13.22 -8.51
C LYS A 65 -4.76 -14.20 -9.68
N ASN A 66 -5.63 -14.05 -10.68
CA ASN A 66 -5.65 -14.95 -11.84
C ASN A 66 -4.42 -14.79 -12.74
N ILE A 67 -3.96 -13.56 -12.99
CA ILE A 67 -2.79 -13.31 -13.85
C ILE A 67 -1.44 -13.47 -13.11
N ASN A 68 -1.47 -13.60 -11.78
CA ASN A 68 -0.28 -13.81 -10.93
C ASN A 68 -0.47 -15.04 -10.02
N ASN A 69 -0.98 -16.15 -10.57
CA ASN A 69 -1.32 -17.38 -9.85
C ASN A 69 -0.14 -18.04 -9.12
N ASP A 70 1.09 -17.82 -9.59
CA ASP A 70 2.31 -18.37 -8.99
C ASP A 70 2.89 -17.51 -7.86
N LEU A 71 2.31 -16.31 -7.64
CA LEU A 71 2.78 -15.38 -6.62
C LEU A 71 1.88 -15.40 -5.40
N LYS A 72 2.48 -15.28 -4.22
CA LYS A 72 1.70 -14.92 -3.04
C LYS A 72 1.50 -13.41 -3.00
N LEU A 73 0.25 -13.00 -3.11
CA LEU A 73 -0.13 -11.60 -3.19
C LEU A 73 -0.47 -11.01 -1.81
N PHE A 74 -0.22 -9.71 -1.67
CA PHE A 74 -0.51 -8.93 -0.47
C PHE A 74 -1.08 -7.56 -0.85
N TRP A 75 -1.87 -7.00 0.05
CA TRP A 75 -2.26 -5.59 0.02
C TRP A 75 -1.36 -4.78 0.92
N ALA A 76 -0.99 -3.57 0.50
CA ALA A 76 -0.32 -2.57 1.33
C ALA A 76 -1.19 -1.31 1.43
N PHE A 77 -1.85 -1.14 2.58
CA PHE A 77 -2.60 0.08 2.86
C PHE A 77 -1.68 1.11 3.53
N LEU A 78 -1.35 2.15 2.76
CA LEU A 78 -0.34 3.13 3.14
C LEU A 78 -0.98 4.46 3.53
N LEU A 79 -0.75 4.89 4.77
CA LEU A 79 -1.08 6.23 5.24
C LEU A 79 0.17 7.08 5.27
N TYR A 80 0.07 8.35 4.90
CA TYR A 80 1.21 9.28 4.96
C TYR A 80 0.80 10.68 5.40
N ASP A 81 1.79 11.42 5.90
CA ASP A 81 1.68 12.82 6.30
C ASP A 81 2.68 13.70 5.55
N LEU A 82 2.30 14.95 5.30
CA LEU A 82 3.07 15.92 4.53
C LEU A 82 3.49 17.11 5.40
N LYS A 83 4.73 17.59 5.24
CA LYS A 83 5.25 18.73 6.01
C LYS A 83 4.50 20.04 5.73
N MET A 84 3.73 20.09 4.65
CA MET A 84 2.95 21.26 4.26
C MET A 84 1.74 20.85 3.40
N PRO A 85 0.72 21.71 3.29
CA PRO A 85 -0.45 21.43 2.47
C PRO A 85 -0.10 21.22 0.98
N ILE A 86 -0.80 20.29 0.32
CA ILE A 86 -0.61 19.92 -1.10
C ILE A 86 -0.56 21.14 -2.03
N LYS A 87 -1.37 22.18 -1.75
CA LYS A 87 -1.43 23.42 -2.54
C LYS A 87 -0.08 24.16 -2.61
N LYS A 88 0.81 23.98 -1.63
CA LYS A 88 2.12 24.63 -1.52
C LYS A 88 3.27 23.76 -2.07
N ILE A 89 2.99 22.53 -2.52
CA ILE A 89 4.01 21.56 -2.91
C ILE A 89 4.46 21.77 -4.36
N ASN A 90 5.78 21.88 -4.55
CA ASN A 90 6.43 21.78 -5.85
C ASN A 90 6.80 20.32 -6.16
N ARG A 91 6.65 19.91 -7.43
CA ARG A 91 6.95 18.55 -7.95
C ARG A 91 8.33 18.06 -7.52
N LYS A 92 9.37 18.90 -7.61
CA LYS A 92 10.76 18.52 -7.35
C LYS A 92 11.06 18.13 -5.90
N ARG A 93 10.15 18.39 -4.95
CA ARG A 93 10.38 18.25 -3.51
C ARG A 93 9.50 17.20 -2.84
N ILE A 94 8.71 16.43 -3.60
CA ILE A 94 7.68 15.54 -3.02
C ILE A 94 8.27 14.54 -2.02
N LYS A 95 9.40 13.91 -2.35
CA LYS A 95 10.11 12.99 -1.46
C LYS A 95 10.41 13.60 -0.08
N ASP A 96 10.92 14.83 -0.05
CA ASP A 96 11.34 15.51 1.18
C ASP A 96 10.18 16.00 2.04
N LEU A 97 8.99 16.03 1.45
CA LEU A 97 7.76 16.54 2.06
C LEU A 97 6.96 15.43 2.74
N ILE A 98 7.13 14.17 2.33
CA ILE A 98 6.62 13.02 3.08
C ILE A 98 7.51 12.86 4.32
N PHE A 99 6.97 13.11 5.51
CA PHE A 99 7.76 13.03 6.76
C PHE A 99 7.37 11.86 7.65
N ASN A 100 6.17 11.32 7.46
CA ASN A 100 5.70 10.14 8.16
C ASN A 100 4.93 9.28 7.17
N ARG A 101 5.11 7.96 7.26
CA ARG A 101 4.35 6.99 6.51
C ARG A 101 4.22 5.69 7.28
N GLU A 102 3.06 5.05 7.14
CA GLU A 102 2.73 3.77 7.74
C GLU A 102 2.18 2.86 6.65
N ALA A 103 2.81 1.71 6.42
CA ALA A 103 2.28 0.68 5.54
C ALA A 103 1.75 -0.48 6.36
N TRP A 104 0.47 -0.79 6.20
CA TRP A 104 -0.18 -1.94 6.83
C TRP A 104 -0.39 -3.02 5.78
N ILE A 105 0.32 -4.13 5.93
CA ILE A 105 0.32 -5.20 4.95
C ILE A 105 -0.66 -6.30 5.38
N PHE A 106 -1.39 -6.84 4.43
CA PHE A 106 -2.35 -7.91 4.64
C PHE A 106 -2.21 -8.97 3.56
N ASP A 107 -2.49 -10.23 3.90
CA ASP A 107 -2.67 -11.27 2.88
C ASP A 107 -3.77 -10.86 1.90
N TRP A 108 -3.65 -11.28 0.64
CA TRP A 108 -4.59 -10.92 -0.42
C TRP A 108 -6.06 -11.13 -0.06
N GLU A 109 -6.36 -12.29 0.51
CA GLU A 109 -7.73 -12.73 0.84
C GLU A 109 -8.35 -11.97 2.01
N TRP A 110 -7.56 -11.20 2.77
CA TRP A 110 -8.08 -10.41 3.89
C TRP A 110 -9.17 -9.43 3.45
N ILE A 111 -9.12 -8.96 2.20
CA ILE A 111 -10.11 -8.04 1.65
C ILE A 111 -11.51 -8.66 1.52
N ASN A 112 -11.62 -9.99 1.45
CA ASN A 112 -12.88 -10.69 1.19
C ASN A 112 -13.87 -10.63 2.36
N GLN A 113 -13.42 -10.19 3.54
CA GLN A 113 -14.32 -10.01 4.69
C GLN A 113 -15.19 -8.75 4.59
N PHE A 114 -14.90 -7.85 3.65
CA PHE A 114 -15.60 -6.58 3.51
C PHE A 114 -16.65 -6.65 2.40
N GLU A 115 -17.77 -5.96 2.62
CA GLU A 115 -18.84 -5.87 1.64
C GLU A 115 -18.43 -5.06 0.41
N ILE A 116 -18.88 -5.52 -0.76
CA ILE A 116 -18.79 -4.78 -2.00
C ILE A 116 -19.91 -3.75 -2.03
N SER A 117 -19.54 -2.50 -2.26
CA SER A 117 -20.47 -1.38 -2.49
C SER A 117 -20.54 -1.06 -3.99
N ASP A 118 -21.74 -1.20 -4.56
CA ASP A 118 -22.01 -0.81 -5.94
C ASP A 118 -22.27 0.70 -6.04
N VAL A 119 -21.28 1.43 -6.56
CA VAL A 119 -21.41 2.88 -6.82
C VAL A 119 -21.37 3.17 -8.31
N LYS A 120 -21.72 4.40 -8.71
CA LYS A 120 -21.76 4.82 -10.12
C LYS A 120 -20.46 4.50 -10.91
N THR A 121 -19.32 4.52 -10.24
CA THR A 121 -18.00 4.30 -10.84
C THR A 121 -17.56 2.83 -10.83
N GLY A 122 -18.42 1.92 -10.39
CA GLY A 122 -18.16 0.48 -10.33
C GLY A 122 -18.32 -0.12 -8.92
N PRO A 123 -18.13 -1.44 -8.80
CA PRO A 123 -18.08 -2.14 -7.51
C PRO A 123 -16.77 -1.90 -6.77
N TYR A 124 -16.85 -1.38 -5.54
CA TYR A 124 -15.69 -1.12 -4.69
C TYR A 124 -15.87 -1.70 -3.29
N ILE A 125 -14.76 -2.15 -2.73
CA ILE A 125 -14.59 -2.37 -1.29
C ILE A 125 -13.94 -1.14 -0.68
N TYR A 126 -14.49 -0.65 0.43
CA TYR A 126 -13.95 0.50 1.16
C TYR A 126 -13.40 0.07 2.52
N VAL A 127 -12.06 -0.01 2.61
CA VAL A 127 -11.38 -0.42 3.84
C VAL A 127 -10.98 0.81 4.64
N GLY A 128 -11.54 0.98 5.84
CA GLY A 128 -11.12 2.04 6.76
C GLY A 128 -10.02 1.59 7.72
N LYS A 129 -9.14 2.49 8.15
CA LYS A 129 -8.11 2.21 9.19
C LYS A 129 -8.69 1.61 10.48
N ARG A 130 -9.93 1.98 10.85
CA ARG A 130 -10.66 1.43 12.00
C ARG A 130 -10.92 -0.08 11.94
N ASN A 131 -10.85 -0.67 10.75
CA ASN A 131 -11.07 -2.11 10.53
C ASN A 131 -9.77 -2.90 10.62
N PHE A 132 -8.62 -2.22 10.80
CA PHE A 132 -7.35 -2.93 10.90
C PHE A 132 -7.31 -3.65 12.25
N PRO A 133 -6.82 -4.90 12.28
CA PRO A 133 -6.60 -5.63 13.53
C PRO A 133 -5.76 -4.85 14.53
N ASP A 134 -5.82 -5.28 15.79
CA ASP A 134 -5.07 -4.67 16.87
C ASP A 134 -3.54 -4.83 16.71
N ASN A 135 -2.78 -4.18 17.59
CA ASN A 135 -1.33 -4.22 17.57
C ASN A 135 -0.75 -5.62 17.83
N ASN A 136 -1.52 -6.57 18.38
CA ASN A 136 -1.03 -7.92 18.63
C ASN A 136 -1.03 -8.79 17.36
N TYR A 137 -1.75 -8.38 16.31
CA TYR A 137 -1.74 -9.05 15.02
C TYR A 137 -0.46 -8.79 14.20
N PHE A 138 0.21 -7.65 14.42
CA PHE A 138 1.32 -7.20 13.60
C PHE A 138 2.67 -7.20 14.32
N ASN A 139 3.74 -7.46 13.57
CA ASN A 139 5.09 -7.04 13.89
C ASN A 139 5.39 -5.69 13.22
N LYS A 140 6.16 -4.85 13.90
CA LYS A 140 6.49 -3.49 13.48
C LYS A 140 7.94 -3.40 13.05
N PHE A 141 8.18 -2.77 11.91
CA PHE A 141 9.50 -2.58 11.33
C PHE A 141 9.71 -1.12 10.97
N GLU A 142 10.67 -0.47 11.62
CA GLU A 142 11.06 0.91 11.30
C GLU A 142 11.99 0.90 10.08
N LYS A 143 11.61 1.65 9.03
CA LYS A 143 12.39 1.75 7.78
C LYS A 143 12.44 3.19 7.29
N GLY A 144 13.55 3.87 7.56
CA GLY A 144 13.75 5.27 7.20
C GLY A 144 12.76 6.18 7.93
N ASN A 145 11.94 6.91 7.18
CA ASN A 145 10.93 7.83 7.73
C ASN A 145 9.52 7.19 7.81
N GLY A 146 9.43 5.89 8.06
CA GLY A 146 8.16 5.21 8.15
C GLY A 146 8.20 3.88 8.89
N ILE A 147 7.00 3.35 9.13
CA ILE A 147 6.77 2.09 9.84
C ILE A 147 6.04 1.13 8.91
N ILE A 148 6.49 -0.12 8.87
CA ILE A 148 5.81 -1.21 8.18
C ILE A 148 5.24 -2.15 9.23
N TYR A 149 3.95 -2.45 9.10
CA TYR A 149 3.21 -3.40 9.93
C TYR A 149 2.95 -4.65 9.10
N LEU A 150 3.58 -5.77 9.47
CA LEU A 150 3.39 -7.07 8.82
C LEU A 150 2.63 -8.02 9.75
N PRO A 151 1.71 -8.86 9.21
CA PRO A 151 1.07 -9.89 10.02
C PRO A 151 2.13 -10.82 10.61
N LYS A 152 2.00 -11.14 11.89
CA LYS A 152 2.88 -12.09 12.58
C LYS A 152 2.85 -13.44 11.88
N ASN A 153 4.02 -14.05 11.73
CA ASN A 153 4.25 -15.31 11.02
C ASN A 153 3.90 -15.26 9.53
N SER A 154 3.72 -14.07 8.94
CA SER A 154 3.55 -13.98 7.49
C SER A 154 4.83 -14.37 6.78
N VAL A 155 4.71 -15.00 5.62
CA VAL A 155 5.91 -15.38 4.83
C VAL A 155 6.70 -14.15 4.37
N LEU A 156 6.05 -12.98 4.26
CA LEU A 156 6.71 -11.72 3.94
C LEU A 156 7.49 -11.14 5.14
N GLU A 157 7.11 -11.49 6.37
CA GLU A 157 7.83 -11.10 7.59
C GLU A 157 9.27 -11.59 7.61
N SER A 158 9.47 -12.84 7.19
CA SER A 158 10.80 -13.45 7.12
C SER A 158 11.79 -12.61 6.27
N ARG A 159 11.30 -11.86 5.27
CA ARG A 159 12.15 -10.97 4.47
C ARG A 159 12.59 -9.72 5.18
N LEU A 160 11.71 -9.09 5.96
CA LEU A 160 12.10 -7.87 6.68
C LEU A 160 13.09 -8.18 7.80
N ASN A 161 12.98 -9.35 8.43
CA ASN A 161 13.95 -9.82 9.42
C ASN A 161 15.36 -10.08 8.84
N LEU A 162 15.47 -10.36 7.53
CA LEU A 162 16.75 -10.56 6.84
C LEU A 162 17.41 -9.25 6.37
N ASN A 163 16.65 -8.15 6.33
CA ASN A 163 17.10 -6.82 5.88
C ASN A 163 17.34 -5.87 7.07
N ILE A 164 17.58 -6.40 8.28
CA ILE A 164 18.00 -5.65 9.48
C ILE A 164 19.51 -5.84 9.66
#